data_AF-A0A060S947-F1
#
_entry.id   AF-A0A060S947-F1
#
_cell.length_a   1.000
_cell.length_b   1.000
_cell.length_c   1.000
_cell.angle_alpha   90.00
_cell.angle_beta   90.00
_cell.angle_gamma   90.00
#
_symmetry.space_group_name_H-M   'P 1'
#
loop_
_entity.id
_entity.type
_entity.pdbx_description
1 polymer ?
#
loop_
_entity_poly.entity_id
_entity_poly.type
_entity_poly.pdbx_seq_one_letter_code
_entity_poly.pdbx_strand_id
1 'polypeptide(L)'
;MSSRLASFRGPSTPSSSPVAVRQPNTPSSPSRFSELPHHRTLRSQLLELRNVAYEWDERVSEQGLKAVSSLIDARTELDNELAVLSSGRQPAYPIVLEKLRFMESRIEELHEVIRRLDKLFQKMVKIIKSLEVLLHEVHKTKGWKFVEEPLWVTWSLEKFVTKLPYILKPYRHSLEMCIDLAEQLRPHDVTFEESRHIVAQWQAQPHLAQGGWDAVWEDICAVEVDRWNAPR
;
A
#
# COMPACT_ATOMS: atom_id res chain seq x y z
N MET A 1 -54.12 -44.00 52.74
CA MET A 1 -54.88 -44.97 51.93
C MET A 1 -55.59 -44.24 50.81
N SER A 2 -55.53 -44.82 49.61
CA SER A 2 -55.95 -44.27 48.32
C SER A 2 -57.47 -44.10 48.20
N SER A 3 -57.94 -43.03 47.54
CA SER A 3 -59.09 -43.09 46.62
C SER A 3 -59.28 -41.75 45.90
N ARG A 4 -59.13 -41.79 44.57
CA ARG A 4 -59.41 -40.73 43.60
C ARG A 4 -60.88 -40.86 43.17
N LEU A 5 -61.59 -39.74 43.00
CA LEU A 5 -62.61 -39.62 41.94
C LEU A 5 -62.52 -38.25 41.27
N ALA A 6 -62.44 -38.31 39.95
CA ALA A 6 -62.14 -37.23 39.02
C ALA A 6 -63.35 -36.32 38.77
N SER A 7 -63.07 -35.02 38.60
CA SER A 7 -64.04 -34.00 38.23
C SER A 7 -64.05 -33.77 36.72
N PHE A 8 -65.24 -33.88 36.12
CA PHE A 8 -65.57 -33.46 34.77
C PHE A 8 -65.65 -31.92 34.70
N ARG A 9 -64.81 -31.28 33.87
CA ARG A 9 -65.13 -30.00 33.20
C ARG A 9 -64.43 -29.96 31.85
N GLY A 10 -65.23 -29.86 30.79
CA GLY A 10 -64.75 -29.77 29.41
C GLY A 10 -64.23 -28.37 29.04
N PRO A 11 -63.61 -28.24 27.86
CA PRO A 11 -63.42 -26.94 27.22
C PRO A 11 -64.09 -26.90 25.83
N SER A 12 -64.76 -25.80 25.51
CA SER A 12 -65.15 -25.47 24.14
C SER A 12 -64.84 -24.00 23.87
N THR A 13 -63.74 -23.78 23.14
CA THR A 13 -63.44 -22.66 22.21
C THR A 13 -63.23 -21.24 22.81
N PRO A 14 -62.50 -20.31 22.16
CA PRO A 14 -62.16 -20.27 20.73
C PRO A 14 -60.69 -19.99 20.34
N SER A 15 -60.38 -20.41 19.11
CA SER A 15 -59.24 -20.04 18.29
C SER A 15 -59.43 -18.63 17.74
N SER A 16 -58.45 -17.76 17.90
CA SER A 16 -58.28 -16.55 17.11
C SER A 16 -56.79 -16.29 16.90
N SER A 17 -56.31 -16.72 15.73
CA SER A 17 -54.98 -16.44 15.21
C SER A 17 -54.74 -14.93 15.07
N PRO A 18 -53.53 -14.41 15.39
CA PRO A 18 -53.20 -13.04 15.08
C PRO A 18 -52.87 -12.89 13.59
N VAL A 19 -53.58 -11.95 12.97
CA VAL A 19 -53.44 -11.49 11.59
C VAL A 19 -52.03 -10.93 11.35
N ALA A 20 -51.34 -11.47 10.35
CA ALA A 20 -50.07 -10.93 9.88
C ALA A 20 -50.29 -9.54 9.28
N VAL A 21 -49.79 -8.51 9.97
CA VAL A 21 -49.73 -7.13 9.47
C VAL A 21 -48.76 -7.09 8.28
N ARG A 22 -49.29 -6.97 7.07
CA ARG A 22 -48.53 -6.63 5.87
C ARG A 22 -47.88 -5.26 6.09
N GLN A 23 -46.55 -5.23 6.25
CA GLN A 23 -45.80 -3.99 6.18
C GLN A 23 -45.91 -3.40 4.75
N PRO A 24 -46.06 -2.07 4.62
CA PRO A 24 -46.09 -1.41 3.32
C PRO A 24 -44.72 -1.49 2.65
N ASN A 25 -44.70 -1.92 1.38
CA ASN A 25 -43.56 -1.89 0.49
C ASN A 25 -43.05 -0.44 0.39
N THR A 26 -41.97 -0.14 1.12
CA THR A 26 -41.14 1.02 0.82
C THR A 26 -40.34 0.72 -0.45
N PRO A 27 -40.24 1.66 -1.41
CA PRO A 27 -39.43 1.46 -2.60
C PRO A 27 -37.97 1.27 -2.17
N SER A 28 -37.39 0.16 -2.60
CA SER A 28 -36.00 -0.21 -2.33
C SER A 28 -35.08 0.90 -2.86
N SER A 29 -34.46 1.67 -1.97
CA SER A 29 -33.30 2.49 -2.32
C SER A 29 -32.26 1.60 -3.03
N PRO A 30 -31.54 2.08 -4.06
CA PRO A 30 -30.58 1.29 -4.84
C PRO A 30 -29.34 0.83 -4.04
N SER A 31 -29.33 1.01 -2.72
CA SER A 31 -28.21 0.81 -1.81
C SER A 31 -28.05 -0.63 -1.29
N ARG A 32 -28.66 -1.64 -1.93
CA ARG A 32 -28.53 -3.04 -1.50
C ARG A 32 -28.33 -4.02 -2.66
N PHE A 33 -27.37 -3.75 -3.55
CA PHE A 33 -26.76 -4.88 -4.26
C PHE A 33 -26.00 -5.70 -3.21
N SER A 34 -26.42 -6.95 -3.01
CA SER A 34 -25.75 -7.86 -2.10
C SER A 34 -24.30 -8.05 -2.57
N GLU A 35 -23.33 -7.62 -1.76
CA GLU A 35 -21.92 -7.71 -2.12
C GLU A 35 -21.54 -9.15 -2.47
N LEU A 36 -21.14 -9.37 -3.73
CA LEU A 36 -20.73 -10.69 -4.23
C LEU A 36 -19.26 -10.99 -3.86
N PRO A 37 -18.82 -12.26 -3.89
CA PRO A 37 -17.46 -12.63 -3.50
C PRO A 37 -16.34 -11.83 -4.20
N HIS A 38 -16.46 -11.58 -5.51
CA HIS A 38 -15.44 -10.84 -6.27
C HIS A 38 -15.31 -9.36 -5.87
N HIS A 39 -16.38 -8.72 -5.39
CA HIS A 39 -16.33 -7.37 -4.81
C HIS A 39 -15.39 -7.34 -3.60
N ARG A 40 -15.57 -8.29 -2.68
CA ARG A 40 -14.73 -8.41 -1.48
C ARG A 40 -13.28 -8.69 -1.84
N THR A 41 -13.04 -9.58 -2.80
CA THR A 41 -11.69 -9.90 -3.27
C THR A 41 -11.02 -8.68 -3.89
N LEU A 42 -11.69 -7.98 -4.82
CA LEU A 42 -11.15 -6.76 -5.43
C LEU A 42 -10.82 -5.71 -4.37
N ARG A 43 -11.77 -5.40 -3.48
CA ARG A 43 -11.56 -4.44 -2.38
C ARG A 43 -10.37 -4.82 -1.51
N SER A 44 -10.24 -6.10 -1.14
CA SER A 44 -9.09 -6.57 -0.36
C SER A 44 -7.76 -6.38 -1.09
N GLN A 45 -7.72 -6.63 -2.40
CA GLN A 45 -6.51 -6.45 -3.20
C GLN A 45 -6.16 -4.96 -3.38
N LEU A 46 -7.15 -4.08 -3.57
CA LEU A 46 -6.95 -2.63 -3.65
C LEU A 46 -6.44 -2.06 -2.31
N LEU A 47 -7.01 -2.47 -1.19
CA LEU A 47 -6.53 -2.08 0.14
C LEU A 47 -5.11 -2.57 0.39
N GLU A 48 -4.77 -3.78 -0.07
CA GLU A 48 -3.42 -4.28 0.02
C GLU A 48 -2.44 -3.49 -0.84
N LEU A 49 -2.85 -3.10 -2.06
CA LEU A 49 -2.05 -2.26 -2.93
C LEU A 49 -1.79 -0.88 -2.31
N ARG A 50 -2.80 -0.27 -1.67
CA ARG A 50 -2.64 0.95 -0.86
C ARG A 50 -1.61 0.77 0.24
N ASN A 51 -1.68 -0.33 1.00
CA ASN A 51 -0.72 -0.58 2.08
C ASN A 51 0.71 -0.70 1.53
N VAL A 52 0.90 -1.32 0.37
CA VAL A 52 2.21 -1.42 -0.28
C VAL A 52 2.72 -0.05 -0.73
N ALA A 53 1.84 0.83 -1.22
CA ALA A 53 2.18 2.20 -1.56
C ALA A 53 2.61 3.02 -0.34
N TYR A 54 1.88 2.95 0.78
CA TYR A 54 2.27 3.65 2.01
C TYR A 54 3.56 3.10 2.61
N GLU A 55 3.75 1.78 2.57
CA GLU A 55 5.00 1.16 2.98
C GLU A 55 6.17 1.62 2.09
N TRP A 56 5.94 1.87 0.80
CA TRP A 56 6.94 2.43 -0.09
C TRP A 56 7.36 3.83 0.37
N ASP A 57 6.38 4.71 0.61
CA ASP A 57 6.64 6.10 0.97
C ASP A 57 7.35 6.21 2.32
N GLU A 58 6.96 5.42 3.31
CA GLU A 58 7.64 5.32 4.61
C GLU A 58 9.11 4.88 4.43
N ARG A 59 9.37 3.88 3.58
CA ARG A 59 10.73 3.35 3.35
C ARG A 59 11.62 4.41 2.71
N VAL A 60 11.11 5.12 1.71
CA VAL A 60 11.85 6.16 1.00
C VAL A 60 12.12 7.37 1.92
N SER A 61 11.07 7.86 2.60
CA SER A 61 11.11 9.12 3.36
C SER A 61 11.76 8.99 4.73
N GLU A 62 11.65 7.84 5.40
CA GLU A 62 12.22 7.65 6.73
C GLU A 62 13.57 6.93 6.64
N GLN A 63 13.59 5.70 6.12
CA GLN A 63 14.79 4.85 6.18
C GLN A 63 15.83 5.28 5.14
N GLY A 64 15.39 5.48 3.89
CA GLY A 64 16.25 5.93 2.80
C GLY A 64 16.88 7.29 3.09
N LEU A 65 16.05 8.29 3.38
CA LEU A 65 16.53 9.64 3.63
C LEU A 65 17.46 9.73 4.85
N LYS A 66 17.17 8.98 5.91
CA LYS A 66 18.07 8.89 7.07
C LYS A 66 19.42 8.31 6.69
N ALA A 67 19.45 7.20 5.95
CA ALA A 67 20.71 6.58 5.54
C ALA A 67 21.54 7.49 4.61
N VAL A 68 20.89 8.16 3.64
CA VAL A 68 21.56 9.15 2.77
C VAL A 68 22.10 10.30 3.61
N SER A 69 21.29 10.91 4.48
CA SER A 69 21.71 12.09 5.25
C SER A 69 22.88 11.77 6.17
N SER A 70 22.81 10.64 6.90
CA SER A 70 23.90 10.20 7.78
C SER A 70 25.20 9.86 7.02
N LEU A 71 25.11 9.39 5.77
CA LEU A 71 26.30 9.16 4.94
C LEU A 71 27.00 10.49 4.60
N ILE A 72 26.22 11.51 4.26
CA ILE A 72 26.73 12.84 3.88
C ILE A 72 27.32 13.55 5.10
N ASP A 73 26.66 13.45 6.25
CA ASP A 73 27.16 13.98 7.51
C ASP A 73 28.52 13.34 7.84
N ALA A 74 28.64 12.02 7.71
CA ALA A 74 29.90 11.31 7.97
C ALA A 74 31.04 11.74 7.03
N ARG A 75 30.74 12.01 5.75
CA ARG A 75 31.71 12.55 4.78
C ARG A 75 32.17 13.94 5.17
N THR A 76 31.19 14.81 5.45
CA THR A 76 31.44 16.21 5.83
C THR A 76 32.25 16.30 7.11
N GLU A 77 31.95 15.46 8.10
CA GLU A 77 32.75 15.33 9.33
C GLU A 77 34.18 14.88 9.04
N LEU A 78 34.38 13.86 8.20
CA LEU A 78 35.71 13.38 7.84
C LEU A 78 36.52 14.48 7.12
N ASP A 79 35.93 15.18 6.16
CA ASP A 79 36.57 16.28 5.44
C ASP A 79 36.97 17.41 6.39
N ASN A 80 36.08 17.78 7.32
CA ASN A 80 36.36 18.79 8.34
C ASN A 80 37.51 18.35 9.27
N GLU A 81 37.51 17.10 9.73
CA GLU A 81 38.57 16.55 10.60
C GLU A 81 39.92 16.52 9.87
N LEU A 82 39.94 16.17 8.58
CA LEU A 82 41.14 16.17 7.75
C LEU A 82 41.66 17.58 7.46
N ALA A 83 40.76 18.56 7.26
CA ALA A 83 41.14 19.96 7.00
C ALA A 83 41.84 20.62 8.20
N VAL A 84 41.58 20.16 9.43
CA VAL A 84 42.22 20.66 10.66
C VAL A 84 43.66 20.13 10.82
N LEU A 85 44.02 19.04 10.13
CA LEU A 85 45.37 18.49 10.18
C LEU A 85 46.35 19.42 9.45
N SER A 86 47.38 19.86 10.16
CA SER A 86 48.46 20.68 9.58
C SER A 86 49.21 19.89 8.51
N SER A 87 49.55 20.51 7.39
CA SER A 87 50.29 19.88 6.29
C SER A 87 51.51 19.10 6.82
N GLY A 88 51.53 17.79 6.58
CA GLY A 88 52.64 16.90 6.97
C GLY A 88 52.53 16.23 8.35
N ARG A 89 51.45 16.45 9.12
CA ARG A 89 51.18 15.68 10.35
C ARG A 89 50.20 14.54 10.10
N GLN A 90 50.54 13.35 10.62
CA GLN A 90 49.61 12.24 10.70
C GLN A 90 48.68 12.41 11.92
N PRO A 91 47.41 11.98 11.83
CA PRO A 91 46.50 12.02 12.96
C PRO A 91 46.97 11.10 14.10
N ALA A 92 46.69 11.49 15.35
CA ALA A 92 47.10 10.74 16.54
C ALA A 92 46.27 9.46 16.79
N TYR A 93 45.19 9.25 16.05
CA TYR A 93 44.29 8.10 16.13
C TYR A 93 43.75 7.72 14.74
N PRO A 94 43.19 6.51 14.54
CA PRO A 94 42.73 6.02 13.24
C PRO A 94 41.41 6.66 12.77
N ILE A 95 41.42 7.96 12.50
CA ILE A 95 40.22 8.75 12.13
C ILE A 95 39.51 8.17 10.89
N VAL A 96 40.30 7.90 9.85
CA VAL A 96 39.80 7.57 8.52
C VAL A 96 39.11 6.20 8.49
N LEU A 97 39.66 5.21 9.20
CA LEU A 97 39.16 3.83 9.13
C LEU A 97 37.77 3.70 9.78
N GLU A 98 37.54 4.33 10.94
CA GLU A 98 36.26 4.25 11.64
C GLU A 98 35.16 4.97 10.86
N LYS A 99 35.46 6.16 10.31
CA LYS A 99 34.52 6.90 9.45
C LYS A 99 34.20 6.11 8.18
N LEU A 100 35.20 5.52 7.52
CA LEU A 100 34.96 4.66 6.34
C LEU A 100 34.05 3.48 6.66
N ARG A 101 34.28 2.77 7.77
CA ARG A 101 33.39 1.68 8.20
C ARG A 101 31.96 2.15 8.45
N PHE A 102 31.80 3.31 9.06
CA PHE A 102 30.48 3.90 9.26
C PHE A 102 29.80 4.25 7.93
N MET A 103 30.52 4.87 7.00
CA MET A 103 30.03 5.18 5.64
C MET A 103 29.61 3.91 4.89
N GLU A 104 30.41 2.85 4.92
CA GLU A 104 30.05 1.54 4.34
C GLU A 104 28.76 0.99 4.95
N SER A 105 28.57 1.09 6.28
CA SER A 105 27.33 0.66 6.91
C SER A 105 26.10 1.45 6.42
N ARG A 106 26.23 2.75 6.12
CA ARG A 106 25.14 3.55 5.58
C ARG A 106 24.82 3.15 4.13
N ILE A 107 25.86 2.84 3.33
CA ILE A 107 25.70 2.32 1.97
C ILE A 107 25.00 0.95 2.00
N GLU A 108 25.34 0.07 2.93
CA GLU A 108 24.64 -1.21 3.14
C GLU A 108 23.17 -1.02 3.51
N GLU A 109 22.85 -0.06 4.38
CA GLU A 109 21.47 0.29 4.72
C GLU A 109 20.70 0.81 3.49
N LEU A 110 21.32 1.63 2.63
CA LEU A 110 20.70 2.07 1.38
C LEU A 110 20.39 0.90 0.44
N HIS A 111 21.30 -0.06 0.31
CA HIS A 111 21.04 -1.28 -0.45
C HIS A 111 19.92 -2.13 0.17
N GLU A 112 19.77 -2.15 1.50
CA GLU A 112 18.63 -2.79 2.15
C GLU A 112 17.31 -2.10 1.78
N VAL A 113 17.26 -0.77 1.83
CA VAL A 113 16.08 0.01 1.41
C VAL A 113 15.70 -0.33 -0.02
N ILE A 114 16.66 -0.27 -0.97
CA ILE A 114 16.40 -0.62 -2.38
C ILE A 114 15.87 -2.04 -2.53
N ARG A 115 16.46 -3.01 -1.84
CA ARG A 115 16.01 -4.41 -1.90
C ARG A 115 14.60 -4.59 -1.35
N ARG A 116 14.20 -3.79 -0.36
CA ARG A 116 12.83 -3.76 0.16
C ARG A 116 11.87 -3.12 -0.83
N LEU A 117 12.26 -2.01 -1.46
CA LEU A 117 11.45 -1.38 -2.51
C LEU A 117 11.22 -2.33 -3.69
N ASP A 118 12.23 -3.05 -4.16
CA ASP A 118 12.05 -4.08 -5.20
C ASP A 118 11.04 -5.16 -4.76
N LYS A 119 11.14 -5.66 -3.52
CA LYS A 119 10.15 -6.61 -2.99
C LYS A 119 8.73 -6.05 -2.96
N LEU A 120 8.56 -4.78 -2.58
CA LEU A 120 7.27 -4.10 -2.61
C LEU A 120 6.74 -3.97 -4.05
N PHE A 121 7.61 -3.62 -5.00
CA PHE A 121 7.25 -3.55 -6.42
C PHE A 121 6.79 -4.91 -6.95
N GLN A 122 7.54 -5.99 -6.67
CA GLN A 122 7.15 -7.35 -7.05
C GLN A 122 5.80 -7.75 -6.41
N LYS A 123 5.53 -7.28 -5.19
CA LYS A 123 4.23 -7.48 -4.53
C LYS A 123 3.09 -6.74 -5.25
N MET A 124 3.30 -5.50 -5.69
CA MET A 124 2.33 -4.78 -6.53
C MET A 124 2.02 -5.54 -7.83
N VAL A 125 3.07 -6.02 -8.51
CA VAL A 125 2.93 -6.83 -9.73
C VAL A 125 2.11 -8.11 -9.46
N LYS A 126 2.35 -8.77 -8.34
CA LYS A 126 1.61 -9.98 -7.94
C LYS A 126 0.12 -9.68 -7.67
N ILE A 127 -0.19 -8.58 -7.00
CA ILE A 127 -1.57 -8.13 -6.74
C ILE A 127 -2.30 -7.91 -8.06
N ILE A 128 -1.69 -7.18 -8.99
CA ILE A 128 -2.27 -6.90 -10.31
C ILE A 128 -2.53 -8.19 -11.10
N LYS A 129 -1.57 -9.11 -11.15
CA LYS A 129 -1.77 -10.43 -11.78
C LYS A 129 -2.90 -11.23 -11.11
N SER A 130 -3.03 -11.15 -9.79
CA SER A 130 -4.13 -11.81 -9.07
C SER A 130 -5.50 -11.23 -9.47
N LEU A 131 -5.56 -9.93 -9.76
CA LEU A 131 -6.77 -9.25 -10.21
C LEU A 131 -7.12 -9.60 -11.67
N GLU A 132 -6.13 -9.80 -12.54
CA GLU A 132 -6.33 -10.35 -13.89
C GLU A 132 -6.93 -11.77 -13.84
N VAL A 133 -6.44 -12.61 -12.94
CA VAL A 133 -7.01 -13.95 -12.70
C VAL A 133 -8.46 -13.85 -12.23
N LEU A 134 -8.75 -12.94 -11.28
CA LEU A 134 -10.11 -12.69 -10.81
C LEU A 134 -11.05 -12.29 -11.95
N LEU A 135 -10.62 -11.36 -12.82
CA LEU A 135 -11.39 -10.96 -14.00
C LEU A 135 -11.66 -12.16 -14.91
N HIS A 136 -10.63 -12.96 -15.20
CA HIS A 136 -10.76 -14.14 -16.05
C HIS A 136 -11.76 -15.16 -15.48
N GLU A 137 -11.71 -15.42 -14.17
CA GLU A 137 -12.61 -16.35 -13.49
C GLU A 137 -14.06 -15.87 -13.51
N VAL A 138 -14.29 -14.58 -13.23
CA VAL A 138 -15.64 -13.98 -13.27
C VAL A 138 -16.17 -13.97 -14.69
N HIS A 139 -15.34 -13.59 -15.67
CA HIS A 139 -15.69 -13.64 -17.09
C HIS A 139 -16.08 -15.07 -17.52
N LYS A 140 -15.28 -16.07 -17.16
CA LYS A 140 -15.54 -17.48 -17.51
C LYS A 140 -16.86 -17.99 -16.93
N THR A 141 -17.22 -17.55 -15.72
CA THR A 141 -18.39 -18.07 -15.00
C THR A 141 -19.68 -17.31 -15.32
N LYS A 142 -19.59 -16.01 -15.63
CA LYS A 142 -20.76 -15.13 -15.78
C LYS A 142 -20.88 -14.43 -17.14
N GLY A 143 -19.83 -14.53 -17.97
CA GLY A 143 -19.78 -13.91 -19.29
C GLY A 143 -19.33 -12.45 -19.27
N TRP A 144 -19.11 -11.91 -20.48
CA TRP A 144 -18.50 -10.59 -20.68
C TRP A 144 -19.39 -9.43 -20.19
N LYS A 145 -20.68 -9.48 -20.49
CA LYS A 145 -21.63 -8.45 -20.05
C LYS A 145 -21.60 -8.24 -18.53
N PHE A 146 -21.40 -9.31 -17.76
CA PHE A 146 -21.34 -9.23 -16.31
C PHE A 146 -20.09 -8.51 -15.78
N VAL A 147 -18.94 -8.64 -16.44
CA VAL A 147 -17.70 -7.97 -15.99
C VAL A 147 -17.63 -6.49 -16.36
N GLU A 148 -18.47 -6.06 -17.32
CA GLU A 148 -18.66 -4.67 -17.74
C GLU A 148 -19.67 -3.92 -16.85
N GLU A 149 -20.50 -4.63 -16.07
CA GLU A 149 -21.45 -4.01 -15.15
C GLU A 149 -20.74 -3.30 -13.98
N PRO A 150 -21.25 -2.15 -13.51
CA PRO A 150 -20.71 -1.48 -12.33
C PRO A 150 -20.74 -2.38 -11.10
N LEU A 151 -19.63 -2.37 -10.34
CA LEU A 151 -19.51 -3.16 -9.12
C LEU A 151 -20.29 -2.54 -7.96
N TRP A 152 -20.02 -1.26 -7.68
CA TRP A 152 -20.70 -0.52 -6.61
C TRP A 152 -21.36 0.75 -7.14
N VAL A 153 -20.57 1.61 -7.81
CA VAL A 153 -21.05 2.91 -8.30
C VAL A 153 -20.99 2.97 -9.82
N THR A 154 -19.85 3.28 -10.42
CA THR A 154 -19.71 3.42 -11.87
C THR A 154 -18.61 2.54 -12.47
N TRP A 155 -17.62 2.11 -11.69
CA TRP A 155 -16.54 1.28 -12.18
C TRP A 155 -16.89 -0.20 -12.16
N SER A 156 -16.64 -0.85 -13.30
CA SER A 156 -16.75 -2.29 -13.48
C SER A 156 -15.47 -3.01 -13.06
N LEU A 157 -15.54 -4.33 -12.90
CA LEU A 157 -14.36 -5.15 -12.60
C LEU A 157 -13.31 -5.04 -13.69
N GLU A 158 -13.73 -5.10 -14.95
CA GLU A 158 -12.86 -4.93 -16.10
C GLU A 158 -12.14 -3.58 -16.07
N LYS A 159 -12.86 -2.49 -15.78
CA LYS A 159 -12.29 -1.14 -15.72
C LYS A 159 -11.21 -1.02 -14.64
N PHE A 160 -11.45 -1.54 -13.43
CA PHE A 160 -10.42 -1.58 -12.39
C PHE A 160 -9.18 -2.35 -12.87
N VAL A 161 -9.38 -3.58 -13.34
CA VAL A 161 -8.29 -4.50 -13.69
C VAL A 161 -7.46 -4.00 -14.88
N THR A 162 -8.09 -3.31 -15.83
CA THR A 162 -7.39 -2.75 -17.00
C THR A 162 -6.66 -1.44 -16.71
N LYS A 163 -7.13 -0.66 -15.73
CA LYS A 163 -6.50 0.62 -15.37
C LYS A 163 -5.43 0.47 -14.29
N LEU A 164 -5.57 -0.47 -13.36
CA LEU A 164 -4.62 -0.64 -12.25
C LEU A 164 -3.17 -0.88 -12.66
N PRO A 165 -2.84 -1.63 -13.74
CA PRO A 165 -1.47 -1.85 -14.18
C PRO A 165 -0.66 -0.57 -14.45
N TYR A 166 -1.32 0.54 -14.77
CA TYR A 166 -0.64 1.81 -15.03
C TYR A 166 0.09 2.36 -13.79
N ILE A 167 -0.29 1.95 -12.58
CA ILE A 167 0.42 2.33 -11.35
C ILE A 167 1.85 1.77 -11.30
N LEU A 168 2.14 0.66 -11.99
CA LEU A 168 3.46 0.03 -11.92
C LEU A 168 4.57 0.91 -12.49
N LYS A 169 4.27 1.69 -13.53
CA LYS A 169 5.28 2.51 -14.22
C LYS A 169 5.93 3.55 -13.28
N PRO A 170 5.18 4.42 -12.57
CA PRO A 170 5.78 5.41 -11.67
C PRO A 170 6.56 4.77 -10.51
N TYR A 171 6.09 3.64 -9.94
CA TYR A 171 6.84 2.92 -8.91
C TYR A 171 8.12 2.26 -9.45
N ARG A 172 8.09 1.74 -10.68
CA ARG A 172 9.30 1.21 -11.34
C ARG A 172 10.34 2.30 -11.54
N HIS A 173 9.93 3.48 -12.03
CA HIS A 173 10.84 4.61 -12.21
C HIS A 173 11.36 5.16 -10.89
N SER A 174 10.53 5.23 -9.84
CA SER A 174 10.98 5.57 -8.48
C SER A 174 12.07 4.60 -7.99
N LEU A 175 11.89 3.28 -8.20
CA LEU A 175 12.90 2.29 -7.84
C LEU A 175 14.21 2.45 -8.61
N GLU A 176 14.13 2.60 -9.94
CA GLU A 176 15.29 2.82 -10.80
C GLU A 176 16.05 4.08 -10.38
N MET A 177 15.34 5.17 -10.13
CA MET A 177 15.93 6.41 -9.62
C MET A 177 16.63 6.19 -8.27
N CYS A 178 16.00 5.52 -7.30
CA CYS A 178 16.63 5.23 -6.02
C CYS A 178 17.90 4.36 -6.18
N ILE A 179 17.92 3.40 -7.12
CA ILE A 179 19.11 2.62 -7.45
C ILE A 179 20.22 3.53 -7.98
N ASP A 180 19.90 4.35 -8.99
CA ASP A 180 20.88 5.23 -9.63
C ASP A 180 21.47 6.26 -8.64
N LEU A 181 20.65 6.79 -7.73
CA LEU A 181 21.08 7.72 -6.69
C LEU A 181 21.99 7.04 -5.65
N ALA A 182 21.67 5.81 -5.24
CA ALA A 182 22.52 5.08 -4.30
C ALA A 182 23.87 4.69 -4.93
N GLU A 183 23.90 4.33 -6.21
CA GLU A 183 25.14 4.08 -6.94
C GLU A 183 26.01 5.34 -7.08
N GLN A 184 25.38 6.50 -7.31
CA GLN A 184 26.09 7.79 -7.29
C GLN A 184 26.67 8.13 -5.90
N LEU A 185 26.02 7.70 -4.83
CA LEU A 185 26.53 7.88 -3.46
C LEU A 185 27.57 6.84 -3.06
N ARG A 186 27.83 5.79 -3.84
CA ARG A 186 28.76 4.72 -3.46
C ARG A 186 30.22 5.20 -3.32
N PRO A 187 30.78 6.02 -4.23
CA PRO A 187 32.15 6.49 -4.09
C PRO A 187 32.31 7.40 -2.87
N HIS A 188 33.45 7.32 -2.16
CA HIS A 188 33.71 8.12 -0.95
C HIS A 188 34.23 9.53 -1.26
N ASP A 189 34.53 9.83 -2.51
CA ASP A 189 35.03 11.12 -3.01
C ASP A 189 33.92 12.03 -3.57
N VAL A 190 32.65 11.62 -3.43
CA VAL A 190 31.49 12.44 -3.83
C VAL A 190 31.45 13.73 -3.01
N THR A 191 31.34 14.85 -3.69
CA THR A 191 31.35 16.17 -3.04
C THR A 191 30.07 16.44 -2.24
N PHE A 192 30.14 17.40 -1.31
CA PHE A 192 28.96 17.84 -0.56
C PHE A 192 27.85 18.37 -1.48
N GLU A 193 28.18 19.13 -2.53
CA GLU A 193 27.19 19.69 -3.44
C GLU A 193 26.48 18.61 -4.27
N GLU A 194 27.22 17.61 -4.77
CA GLU A 194 26.64 16.44 -5.46
C GLU A 194 25.76 15.64 -4.51
N SER A 195 26.25 15.38 -3.29
CA SER A 195 25.51 14.71 -2.24
C SER A 195 24.20 15.42 -1.88
N ARG A 196 24.23 16.76 -1.76
CA ARG A 196 23.06 17.60 -1.51
C ARG A 196 22.05 17.53 -2.65
N HIS A 197 22.53 17.51 -3.90
CA HIS A 197 21.67 17.33 -5.06
C HIS A 197 20.98 15.96 -5.05
N ILE A 198 21.72 14.90 -4.72
CA ILE A 198 21.18 13.53 -4.62
C ILE A 198 20.09 13.45 -3.54
N VAL A 199 20.29 14.06 -2.37
CA VAL A 199 19.27 14.13 -1.31
C VAL A 199 18.00 14.81 -1.82
N ALA A 200 18.13 15.94 -2.51
CA ALA A 200 17.00 16.68 -3.02
C ALA A 200 16.20 15.84 -4.05
N GLN A 201 16.90 15.11 -4.94
CA GLN A 201 16.25 14.20 -5.88
C GLN A 201 15.59 13.02 -5.18
N TRP A 202 16.26 12.40 -4.20
CA TRP A 202 15.72 11.31 -3.41
C TRP A 202 14.43 11.72 -2.69
N GLN A 203 14.41 12.91 -2.10
CA GLN A 203 13.25 13.44 -1.39
C GLN A 203 12.09 13.80 -2.34
N ALA A 204 12.39 14.33 -3.54
CA ALA A 204 11.38 14.85 -4.43
C ALA A 204 10.45 13.77 -5.03
N GLN A 205 10.93 12.52 -5.18
CA GLN A 205 10.18 11.40 -5.76
C GLN A 205 9.27 11.81 -6.95
N PRO A 206 9.82 12.45 -8.00
CA PRO A 206 9.03 13.14 -9.02
C PRO A 206 8.08 12.22 -9.79
N HIS A 207 8.42 10.93 -9.93
CA HIS A 207 7.58 9.94 -10.59
C HIS A 207 6.31 9.61 -9.77
N LEU A 208 6.39 9.64 -8.45
CA LEU A 208 5.26 9.35 -7.56
C LEU A 208 4.38 10.58 -7.32
N ALA A 209 4.93 11.79 -7.41
CA ALA A 209 4.17 13.03 -7.24
C ALA A 209 2.97 13.15 -8.20
N GLN A 210 3.07 12.58 -9.41
CA GLN A 210 2.00 12.60 -10.42
C GLN A 210 1.35 11.24 -10.67
N GLY A 211 2.08 10.15 -10.41
CA GLY A 211 1.63 8.78 -10.74
C GLY A 211 1.50 7.85 -9.54
N GLY A 212 1.79 8.32 -8.33
CA GLY A 212 1.69 7.54 -7.11
C GLY A 212 0.25 7.18 -6.74
N TRP A 213 0.11 6.31 -5.75
CA TRP A 213 -1.19 5.84 -5.27
C TRP A 213 -2.12 7.00 -4.90
N ASP A 214 -1.67 7.93 -4.06
CA ASP A 214 -2.51 9.03 -3.59
C ASP A 214 -2.92 9.98 -4.72
N ALA A 215 -2.01 10.19 -5.70
CA ALA A 215 -2.27 11.10 -6.82
C ALA A 215 -3.32 10.59 -7.81
N VAL A 216 -3.49 9.26 -7.93
CA VAL A 216 -4.30 8.65 -8.98
C VAL A 216 -5.46 7.81 -8.44
N TRP A 217 -5.24 7.06 -7.35
CA TRP A 217 -6.11 5.95 -6.95
C TRP A 217 -6.90 6.17 -5.68
N GLU A 218 -6.39 6.95 -4.71
CA GLU A 218 -7.06 7.08 -3.42
C GLU A 218 -8.47 7.68 -3.57
N ASP A 219 -8.61 8.78 -4.31
CA ASP A 219 -9.91 9.42 -4.57
C ASP A 219 -10.86 8.52 -5.37
N ILE A 220 -10.33 7.80 -6.38
CA ILE A 220 -11.12 6.86 -7.17
C ILE A 220 -11.67 5.76 -6.27
N CYS A 221 -10.82 5.14 -5.45
CA CYS A 221 -11.23 4.07 -4.55
C CYS A 221 -12.21 4.57 -3.48
N ALA A 222 -12.01 5.79 -2.96
CA ALA A 222 -12.91 6.39 -1.97
C ALA A 222 -14.33 6.61 -2.51
N VAL A 223 -14.48 6.88 -3.81
CA VAL A 223 -15.78 7.06 -4.46
C VAL A 223 -16.37 5.73 -4.94
N GLU A 224 -15.55 4.87 -5.54
CA GLU A 224 -16.01 3.70 -6.30
C GLU A 224 -16.07 2.41 -5.48
N VAL A 225 -15.42 2.34 -4.32
CA VAL A 225 -15.31 1.11 -3.52
C VAL A 225 -16.08 1.28 -2.21
N ASP A 226 -17.12 0.47 -2.01
CA ASP A 226 -17.88 0.48 -0.76
C ASP A 226 -16.98 0.14 0.44
N ARG A 227 -17.19 0.84 1.56
CA ARG A 227 -16.43 0.68 2.81
C ARG A 227 -14.91 0.86 2.66
N TRP A 228 -14.45 1.71 1.75
CA TRP A 228 -13.02 2.01 1.55
C TRP A 228 -12.30 2.49 2.83
N ASN A 229 -12.97 3.37 3.59
CA ASN A 229 -12.44 3.99 4.82
C ASN A 229 -13.01 3.37 6.10
N ALA A 230 -13.64 2.20 6.02
CA ALA A 230 -14.17 1.57 7.22
C ALA A 230 -13.01 1.20 8.17
N PRO A 231 -13.10 1.53 9.48
CA PRO A 231 -12.15 1.02 10.45
C PRO A 231 -12.19 -0.52 10.41
N ARG A 232 -11.00 -1.14 10.44
CA ARG A 232 -10.86 -2.60 10.46
C ARG A 232 -11.59 -3.22 11.66
#